data_AF-A0ABD1W169-F1
#
_entry.id   AF-A0ABD1W169-F1
#
_cell.length_a   1.000
_cell.length_b   1.000
_cell.length_c   1.000
_cell.angle_alpha   90.00
_cell.angle_beta   90.00
_cell.angle_gamma   90.00
#
_symmetry.space_group_name_H-M   'P 1'
#
loop_
_entity.id
_entity.type
_entity.pdbx_description
1 polymer ?
#
loop_
_entity_poly.entity_id
_entity_poly.type
_entity_poly.pdbx_seq_one_letter_code
_entity_poly.pdbx_strand_id
1 'polypeptide(L)'
;MVNGKWLHDDMFAEAVFLPPGCYSDHSPCIVTLLQHQVPRKKIFKFFNMWTAHQEFEGINTVWTKNIEGTKQFILCRKLKKLKAHLLLLNNHHYGHIASRADNA
;
A
#
# COMPACT_ATOMS: atom_id res chain seq x y z
N MET A 1 37.53 3.66 11.35
CA MET A 1 37.85 4.60 10.25
C MET A 1 36.53 5.06 9.67
N VAL A 2 36.17 6.35 9.79
CA VAL A 2 34.90 6.91 9.29
C VAL A 2 35.24 7.82 8.11
N ASN A 3 34.50 7.71 7.02
CA ASN A 3 34.66 8.60 5.86
C ASN A 3 34.19 10.01 6.25
N GLY A 4 35.12 10.98 6.27
CA GLY A 4 34.82 12.36 6.70
C GLY A 4 33.73 13.07 5.88
N LYS A 5 33.44 12.60 4.66
CA LYS A 5 32.32 13.12 3.85
C LYS A 5 30.96 12.84 4.50
N TRP A 6 30.82 11.75 5.28
CA TRP A 6 29.56 11.38 5.94
C TRP A 6 29.20 12.26 7.13
N LEU A 7 30.14 13.07 7.65
CA LEU A 7 29.87 14.06 8.69
C LEU A 7 29.30 15.38 8.14
N HIS A 8 29.44 15.65 6.85
CA HIS A 8 29.09 16.93 6.26
C HIS A 8 27.67 16.97 5.67
N ASP A 9 27.09 15.81 5.38
CA ASP A 9 25.69 15.70 5.02
C ASP A 9 24.93 15.34 6.30
N ASP A 10 23.87 16.06 6.68
CA ASP A 10 22.98 15.82 7.84
C ASP A 10 22.31 14.42 7.78
N MET A 11 23.12 13.37 7.86
CA MET A 11 22.73 11.99 7.66
C MET A 11 22.33 11.42 9.01
N PHE A 12 21.03 11.45 9.27
CA PHE A 12 20.46 10.74 10.40
C PHE A 12 20.60 9.23 10.20
N ALA A 13 21.27 8.55 11.13
CA ALA A 13 21.40 7.09 11.15
C ALA A 13 21.13 6.56 12.56
N GLU A 14 20.15 5.68 12.68
CA GLU A 14 19.76 5.04 13.94
C GLU A 14 19.76 3.52 13.76
N ALA A 15 20.30 2.79 14.74
CA ALA A 15 20.20 1.34 14.79
C ALA A 15 19.48 0.92 16.07
N VAL A 16 18.36 0.22 15.93
CA VAL A 16 17.56 -0.30 17.05
C VAL A 16 17.63 -1.82 17.04
N PHE A 17 18.12 -2.40 18.13
CA PHE A 17 18.15 -3.85 18.33
C PHE A 17 16.90 -4.28 19.09
N LEU A 18 16.11 -5.14 18.47
CA LEU A 18 14.94 -5.74 19.09
C LEU A 18 15.34 -6.94 19.96
N PRO A 19 14.54 -7.29 20.98
CA PRO A 19 14.78 -8.52 21.75
C PRO A 19 14.83 -9.76 20.85
N PRO A 20 15.64 -10.78 21.21
CA PRO A 20 15.71 -12.03 20.47
C PRO A 20 14.35 -12.74 20.45
N GLY A 21 14.06 -13.42 19.34
CA GLY A 21 12.81 -14.15 19.16
C GLY A 21 12.77 -15.46 19.96
N CYS A 22 11.59 -16.08 20.06
CA CYS A 22 11.44 -17.35 20.80
C CYS A 22 12.16 -18.55 20.15
N TYR A 23 12.60 -18.43 18.89
CA TYR A 23 13.22 -19.52 18.13
C TYR A 23 14.68 -19.25 17.73
N SER A 24 15.24 -18.11 18.12
CA SER A 24 16.57 -17.67 17.69
C SER A 24 17.19 -16.77 18.74
N ASP A 25 18.45 -17.02 19.07
CA ASP A 25 19.27 -16.15 19.93
C ASP A 25 19.75 -14.89 19.21
N HIS A 26 19.46 -14.76 17.92
CA HIS A 26 19.73 -13.55 17.15
C HIS A 26 18.69 -12.45 17.44
N SER A 27 19.18 -11.28 17.84
CA SER A 27 18.41 -10.04 17.95
C SER A 27 18.31 -9.33 16.60
N PRO A 28 17.09 -9.12 16.05
CA PRO A 28 16.94 -8.33 14.83
C PRO A 28 17.44 -6.90 15.02
N CYS A 29 18.19 -6.38 14.03
CA CYS A 29 18.63 -4.99 14.00
C CYS A 29 17.87 -4.22 12.92
N ILE A 30 17.21 -3.13 13.32
CA ILE A 30 16.55 -2.19 12.41
C ILE A 30 17.49 -1.00 12.25
N VAL A 31 17.95 -0.75 11.02
CA VAL A 31 18.76 0.42 10.69
C VAL A 31 17.90 1.43 9.92
N THR A 32 17.68 2.60 10.52
CA THR A 32 17.00 3.74 9.91
C THR A 32 18.05 4.71 9.39
N LEU A 33 18.11 4.89 8.08
CA LEU A 33 18.99 5.87 7.43
C LEU A 33 18.14 6.95 6.79
N LEU A 34 18.51 8.21 6.98
CA LEU A 34 17.86 9.42 6.47
C LEU A 34 16.42 9.56 7.00
N GLN A 35 16.16 10.59 7.80
CA GLN A 35 14.82 10.89 8.32
C GLN A 35 13.94 11.55 7.25
N HIS A 36 13.91 11.00 6.04
CA HIS A 36 12.89 11.38 5.07
C HIS A 36 11.59 10.72 5.49
N GLN A 37 10.58 11.55 5.76
CA GLN A 37 9.18 11.14 5.89
C GLN A 37 8.72 10.62 4.52
N VAL A 38 9.15 9.41 4.13
CA VAL A 38 8.61 8.76 2.95
C VAL A 38 7.13 8.55 3.27
N PRO A 39 6.20 9.18 2.53
CA PRO A 39 4.78 9.00 2.80
C PRO A 39 4.51 7.50 2.75
N ARG A 40 4.06 6.94 3.88
CA ARG A 40 3.74 5.51 3.95
C ARG A 40 2.82 5.20 2.79
N LYS A 41 3.25 4.29 1.91
CA LYS A 41 2.45 3.86 0.78
C LYS A 41 1.13 3.33 1.32
N LYS A 42 0.03 4.07 1.12
CA LYS A 42 -1.29 3.62 1.57
C LYS A 42 -1.57 2.27 0.92
N ILE A 43 -1.71 1.25 1.76
CA ILE A 43 -2.12 -0.08 1.33
C ILE A 43 -3.53 0.06 0.76
N PHE A 44 -3.82 -0.67 -0.31
CA PHE A 44 -5.19 -0.71 -0.83
C PHE A 44 -6.09 -1.35 0.22
N LYS A 45 -7.13 -0.63 0.63
CA LYS A 45 -8.17 -1.13 1.53
C LYS A 45 -9.44 -1.33 0.70
N PHE A 46 -10.00 -2.53 0.78
CA PHE A 46 -11.32 -2.81 0.22
C PHE A 46 -12.38 -2.36 1.22
N PHE A 47 -13.41 -1.66 0.75
CA PHE A 47 -14.53 -1.21 1.58
C PHE A 47 -15.81 -1.95 1.19
N ASN A 48 -16.46 -2.57 2.17
CA ASN A 48 -17.65 -3.38 1.93
C ASN A 48 -18.82 -2.58 1.33
N MET A 49 -18.91 -1.28 1.62
CA MET A 49 -19.92 -0.38 1.03
C MET A 49 -19.92 -0.40 -0.50
N TRP A 50 -18.79 -0.69 -1.15
CA TRP A 50 -18.73 -0.77 -2.60
C TRP A 50 -19.57 -1.92 -3.15
N THR A 51 -19.77 -3.01 -2.40
CA THR A 51 -20.52 -4.19 -2.89
C THR A 51 -22.01 -3.90 -3.12
N ALA A 52 -22.55 -2.84 -2.51
CA ALA A 52 -23.93 -2.41 -2.66
C ALA A 52 -24.10 -1.37 -3.79
N HIS A 53 -23.01 -0.88 -4.39
CA HIS A 53 -23.09 0.14 -5.43
C HIS A 53 -23.41 -0.51 -6.79
N GLN A 54 -24.28 0.13 -7.59
CA GLN A 54 -24.72 -0.41 -8.89
C GLN A 54 -23.54 -0.63 -9.87
N GLU A 55 -22.56 0.28 -9.88
CA GLU A 55 -21.35 0.15 -10.71
C GLU A 55 -20.33 -0.89 -10.19
N PHE A 56 -20.61 -1.59 -9.09
CA PHE A 56 -19.75 -2.68 -8.60
C PHE A 56 -19.68 -3.88 -9.56
N GLU A 57 -20.60 -3.98 -10.53
CA GLU A 57 -20.58 -4.98 -11.61
C GLU A 57 -19.29 -4.98 -12.44
N GLY A 58 -18.48 -3.92 -12.37
CA GLY A 58 -17.16 -3.86 -12.98
C GLY A 58 -16.25 -5.03 -12.59
N ILE A 59 -16.47 -5.68 -11.43
CA ILE A 59 -15.78 -6.93 -11.07
C ILE A 59 -16.00 -8.01 -12.12
N ASN A 60 -17.26 -8.25 -12.51
CA ASN A 60 -17.58 -9.34 -13.42
C ASN A 60 -16.89 -9.10 -14.78
N THR A 61 -16.83 -7.85 -15.23
CA THR A 61 -16.14 -7.47 -16.46
C THR A 61 -14.62 -7.69 -16.40
N VAL A 62 -13.98 -7.52 -15.24
CA VAL A 62 -12.54 -7.76 -15.05
C VAL A 62 -12.27 -9.25 -14.87
N TRP A 63 -13.16 -9.97 -14.19
CA TRP A 63 -12.98 -11.37 -13.84
C TRP A 63 -13.27 -12.32 -15.00
N THR A 64 -14.12 -11.94 -15.94
CA THR A 64 -14.42 -12.71 -17.16
C THR A 64 -13.37 -12.52 -18.26
N LYS A 65 -12.57 -11.45 -18.21
CA LYS A 65 -11.51 -11.21 -19.20
C LYS A 65 -10.46 -12.32 -19.18
N ASN A 66 -10.18 -12.86 -20.36
CA ASN A 66 -9.08 -13.79 -20.55
C ASN A 66 -7.73 -13.04 -20.40
N ILE A 67 -6.81 -13.65 -19.65
CA ILE A 67 -5.46 -13.15 -19.42
C ILE A 67 -4.55 -14.37 -19.50
N GLU A 68 -3.55 -14.31 -20.36
CA GLU A 68 -2.59 -15.38 -20.53
C GLU A 68 -1.47 -15.31 -19.48
N GLY A 69 -0.94 -16.47 -19.09
CA GLY A 69 0.18 -16.60 -18.16
C GLY A 69 -0.04 -17.68 -17.10
N THR A 70 0.84 -17.72 -16.10
CA THR A 70 0.68 -18.63 -14.97
C THR A 70 -0.53 -18.26 -14.11
N LYS A 71 -1.08 -19.21 -13.35
CA LYS A 71 -2.22 -18.97 -12.45
C LYS A 71 -1.99 -17.76 -11.51
N GLN A 72 -0.78 -17.64 -10.95
CA GLN A 72 -0.40 -16.54 -10.07
C GLN A 72 -0.34 -15.20 -10.83
N PHE A 73 0.21 -15.20 -12.04
CA PHE A 73 0.25 -14.00 -12.88
C PHE A 73 -1.16 -13.50 -13.23
N ILE A 74 -2.05 -14.42 -13.63
CA ILE A 74 -3.45 -14.13 -13.96
C ILE A 74 -4.16 -13.50 -12.76
N LEU A 75 -4.02 -14.10 -11.58
CA LEU A 75 -4.61 -13.58 -10.34
C LEU A 75 -4.11 -12.15 -10.04
N CYS A 76 -2.79 -11.95 -10.04
CA CYS A 76 -2.18 -10.63 -9.79
C CYS A 76 -2.66 -9.57 -10.79
N ARG A 77 -2.75 -9.92 -12.07
CA ARG A 77 -3.26 -9.03 -13.13
C ARG A 77 -4.73 -8.67 -12.92
N LYS A 78 -5.59 -9.64 -12.57
CA LYS A 78 -7.01 -9.39 -12.30
C LYS A 78 -7.20 -8.49 -11.09
N LEU A 79 -6.50 -8.77 -9.99
CA LEU A 79 -6.52 -7.92 -8.78
C LEU A 79 -6.03 -6.50 -9.06
N LYS A 80 -4.97 -6.33 -9.85
CA LYS A 80 -4.45 -5.00 -10.23
C LYS A 80 -5.45 -4.21 -11.07
N LYS A 81 -6.12 -4.84 -12.04
CA LYS A 81 -7.17 -4.21 -12.85
C LYS A 81 -8.38 -3.82 -11.98
N LEU A 82 -8.80 -4.72 -11.10
CA LEU A 82 -9.93 -4.48 -10.20
C LEU A 82 -9.64 -3.32 -9.25
N LYS A 83 -8.44 -3.27 -8.66
CA LYS A 83 -8.00 -2.16 -7.81
C LYS A 83 -8.16 -0.80 -8.51
N ALA A 84 -7.78 -0.68 -9.78
CA ALA A 84 -7.91 0.57 -10.53
C ALA A 84 -9.37 0.99 -10.67
N HIS A 85 -10.25 0.04 -10.98
CA HIS A 85 -11.69 0.30 -11.12
C HIS A 85 -12.33 0.74 -9.79
N LEU A 86 -12.02 0.03 -8.70
CA LEU A 86 -12.54 0.37 -7.37
C LEU A 86 -12.04 1.72 -6.85
N LEU A 87 -10.80 2.11 -7.19
CA LEU A 87 -10.29 3.44 -6.86
C LEU A 87 -11.05 4.56 -7.59
N LEU A 88 -11.40 4.34 -8.87
CA LEU A 88 -12.22 5.28 -9.64
C LEU A 88 -13.63 5.41 -9.05
N LEU A 89 -14.29 4.27 -8.79
CA LEU A 89 -15.58 4.22 -8.12
C LEU A 89 -15.56 5.00 -6.79
N ASN A 90 -14.54 4.74 -5.98
CA ASN A 90 -14.37 5.42 -4.71
C ASN A 90 -14.22 6.93 -4.89
N ASN A 91 -13.38 7.40 -5.81
CA ASN A 91 -13.19 8.83 -6.01
C ASN A 91 -14.45 9.53 -6.53
N HIS A 92 -15.24 8.88 -7.39
CA HIS A 92 -16.42 9.47 -8.00
C HIS A 92 -17.60 9.59 -7.03
N HIS A 93 -17.89 8.51 -6.28
CA HIS A 93 -19.09 8.45 -5.44
C HIS A 93 -18.80 8.68 -3.96
N TYR A 94 -17.61 8.32 -3.51
CA TYR A 94 -17.24 8.27 -2.09
C TYR A 94 -16.03 9.16 -1.76
N GLY A 95 -15.56 9.96 -2.73
CA GLY A 95 -14.57 10.98 -2.52
C GLY A 95 -15.21 12.16 -1.80
N HIS A 96 -14.46 12.80 -0.89
CA HIS A 96 -14.88 14.05 -0.27
C HIS A 96 -16.23 13.99 0.46
N ILE A 97 -16.62 12.81 0.99
CA ILE A 97 -17.93 12.62 1.66
C ILE A 97 -18.09 13.57 2.83
N ALA A 98 -17.05 13.74 3.67
CA ALA A 98 -17.12 14.65 4.82
C ALA A 98 -17.48 16.08 4.38
N SER A 99 -16.75 16.63 3.41
CA SER A 99 -17.04 17.95 2.84
C SER A 99 -18.36 18.02 2.08
N ARG A 100 -18.86 16.91 1.52
CA ARG A 100 -20.17 16.88 0.86
C ARG A 100 -21.32 16.86 1.86
N ALA A 101 -21.14 16.17 2.99
CA ALA A 101 -22.11 16.14 4.09
C ALA A 101 -22.20 17.48 4.81
N ASP A 102 -21.08 18.20 4.96
CA ASP A 102 -21.05 19.54 5.57
C ASP A 102 -21.76 20.62 4.71
N ASN A 103 -21.94 20.38 3.42
CA ASN A 103 -22.56 21.31 2.45
C ASN A 103 -24.00 20.93 2.04
N ALA A 104 -24.61 19.94 2.70
CA ALA A 104 -25.96 19.45 2.45
C ALA A 104 -26.94 19.94 3.53
#